data_AF-A0A1H9MIE0-F1
#
_entry.id   AF-A0A1H9MIE0-F1
#
_cell.length_a   1.000
_cell.length_b   1.000
_cell.length_c   1.000
_cell.angle_alpha   90.00
_cell.angle_beta   90.00
_cell.angle_gamma   90.00
#
_symmetry.space_group_name_H-M   'P 1'
#
loop_
_entity.id
_entity.type
_entity.pdbx_description
1 polymer ?
#
loop_
_entity_poly.entity_id
_entity_poly.type
_entity_poly.pdbx_seq_one_letter_code
_entity_poly.pdbx_strand_id
1 'polypeptide(L)'
;MTLRVASHLLPDEPHARHGRLRTYFCDIDAQASPIEGGWQLDLAWPSDPERHVDFRIRDALSAWGGIGLDAMATARRRSGRVLTSLYDTWSLLTWCEWAARAKPCPTDRITILHLDDHRDLMSPRLAIEGDKLVDMITDEPFDVMDPASVLSACNSGAVGMGSFLTPFLLAFPNSDVRQLCQPPKVEGTQDWAFRAAVERDDLLRPGVARPAIALETAKGTGRGHYRATSDLDAWLSDIDDGPILLHVDMDYFNNRYDGDGDWTDRMRALDPPLETVLRRIDEVCAVMRDNGLVERVEDAAVAFSPGFFPAEMWQPADARLRENLAGLYE
;
A
#
# COMPACT_ATOMS: atom_id res chain seq x y z
N MET A 1 -1.08 10.71 18.43
CA MET A 1 0.29 10.51 19.00
C MET A 1 1.03 11.81 18.92
N THR A 2 1.90 12.15 19.88
CA THR A 2 2.56 13.47 19.91
C THR A 2 4.08 13.33 19.78
N LEU A 3 4.67 14.06 18.84
CA LEU A 3 6.11 14.08 18.56
C LEU A 3 6.68 15.50 18.65
N ARG A 4 8.00 15.62 18.72
CA ARG A 4 8.70 16.91 18.68
C ARG A 4 9.67 16.96 17.52
N VAL A 5 9.70 18.08 16.82
CA VAL A 5 10.56 18.33 15.67
C VAL A 5 11.26 19.68 15.84
N ALA A 6 12.54 19.77 15.47
CA ALA A 6 13.29 21.02 15.57
C ALA A 6 12.72 22.10 14.63
N SER A 7 12.77 23.36 15.05
CA SER A 7 12.14 24.49 14.32
C SER A 7 12.56 24.57 12.85
N HIS A 8 13.84 24.41 12.56
CA HIS A 8 14.42 24.52 11.22
C HIS A 8 14.03 23.40 10.25
N LEU A 9 13.41 22.32 10.74
CA LEU A 9 13.00 21.18 9.90
C LEU A 9 11.62 21.35 9.29
N LEU A 10 10.83 22.33 9.74
CA LEU A 10 9.53 22.64 9.17
C LEU A 10 9.47 24.10 8.73
N PRO A 11 8.87 24.41 7.56
CA PRO A 11 8.61 25.78 7.15
C PRO A 11 7.77 26.55 8.17
N ASP A 12 8.04 27.85 8.31
CA ASP A 12 7.20 28.75 9.10
C ASP A 12 5.87 29.06 8.39
N GLU A 13 5.87 29.09 7.05
CA GLU A 13 4.68 29.33 6.24
C GLU A 13 3.71 28.13 6.35
N PRO A 14 2.45 28.34 6.77
CA PRO A 14 1.50 27.25 7.05
C PRO A 14 1.26 26.28 5.89
N HIS A 15 1.11 26.77 4.66
CA HIS A 15 0.82 25.89 3.51
C HIS A 15 2.02 25.02 3.14
N ALA A 16 3.23 25.58 3.13
CA ALA A 16 4.48 24.86 2.90
C ALA A 16 4.73 23.82 4.00
N ARG A 17 4.41 24.17 5.26
CA ARG A 17 4.50 23.22 6.38
C ARG A 17 3.52 22.07 6.22
N HIS A 18 2.26 22.37 5.91
CA HIS A 18 1.25 21.35 5.66
C HIS A 18 1.66 20.44 4.50
N GLY A 19 2.11 21.01 3.38
CA GLY A 19 2.60 20.25 2.22
C GLY A 19 3.75 19.31 2.58
N ARG A 20 4.76 19.81 3.33
CA ARG A 20 5.88 18.97 3.79
C ARG A 20 5.41 17.81 4.68
N LEU A 21 4.52 18.08 5.63
CA LEU A 21 3.98 17.06 6.52
C LEU A 21 3.13 16.04 5.77
N ARG A 22 2.35 16.48 4.78
CA ARG A 22 1.58 15.60 3.88
C ARG A 22 2.50 14.67 3.10
N THR A 23 3.60 15.18 2.54
CA THR A 23 4.62 14.37 1.85
C THR A 23 5.26 13.36 2.79
N TYR A 24 5.57 13.75 4.03
CA TYR A 24 6.27 12.87 4.97
C TYR A 24 5.36 11.78 5.58
N PHE A 25 4.12 12.09 5.93
CA PHE A 25 3.23 11.15 6.64
C PHE A 25 2.20 10.44 5.75
N CYS A 26 1.87 10.95 4.56
CA CYS A 26 0.96 10.44 3.51
C CYS A 26 -0.44 9.92 3.93
N ASP A 27 -0.56 9.16 5.00
CA ASP A 27 -1.77 8.44 5.43
C ASP A 27 -2.29 8.99 6.75
N ILE A 28 -1.41 9.59 7.54
CA ILE A 28 -1.72 10.21 8.82
C ILE A 28 -1.69 11.73 8.68
N ASP A 29 -2.67 12.41 9.29
CA ASP A 29 -2.62 13.87 9.45
C ASP A 29 -1.62 14.20 10.55
N ALA A 30 -0.67 15.08 10.22
CA ALA A 30 0.23 15.67 11.19
C ALA A 30 -0.08 17.16 11.33
N GLN A 31 -0.57 17.55 12.50
CA GLN A 31 -0.80 18.95 12.84
C GLN A 31 0.39 19.48 13.63
N ALA A 32 0.96 20.61 13.18
CA ALA A 32 2.11 21.22 13.83
C ALA A 32 1.71 22.45 14.64
N SER A 33 1.99 22.41 15.94
CA SER A 33 1.82 23.53 16.87
C SER A 33 3.20 24.04 17.34
N PRO A 34 3.45 25.36 17.36
CA PRO A 34 4.74 25.88 17.79
C PRO A 34 4.95 25.65 19.29
N ILE A 35 6.17 25.26 19.67
CA ILE A 35 6.63 25.11 21.05
C ILE A 35 8.01 25.77 21.22
N GLU A 36 8.49 25.91 22.45
CA GLU A 36 9.85 26.42 22.68
C GLU A 36 10.88 25.50 22.00
N GLY A 37 11.66 26.05 21.08
CA GLY A 37 12.71 25.34 20.36
C GLY A 37 12.24 24.48 19.18
N GLY A 38 10.95 24.46 18.83
CA GLY A 38 10.50 23.65 17.70
C GLY A 38 8.99 23.56 17.50
N TRP A 39 8.58 22.41 16.99
CA TRP A 39 7.21 22.07 16.67
C TRP A 39 6.79 20.83 17.45
N GLN A 40 5.59 20.88 18.02
CA GLN A 40 4.89 19.68 18.45
C GLN A 40 4.05 19.18 17.26
N LEU A 41 4.20 17.91 16.92
CA LEU A 41 3.37 17.25 15.92
C LEU A 41 2.33 16.37 16.61
N ASP A 42 1.06 16.61 16.33
CA ASP A 42 -0.03 15.76 16.74
C ASP A 42 -0.51 14.95 15.54
N LEU A 43 -0.29 13.64 15.63
CA LEU A 43 -0.59 12.65 14.60
C LEU A 43 -1.96 12.01 14.87
N ALA A 44 -2.81 12.00 13.85
CA ALA A 44 -4.12 11.37 13.87
C ALA A 44 -4.47 10.77 12.51
N TRP A 45 -5.25 9.69 12.51
CA TRP A 45 -5.90 9.21 11.29
C TRP A 45 -6.90 10.26 10.80
N PRO A 46 -7.04 10.42 9.48
CA PRO A 46 -8.00 11.36 8.93
C PRO A 46 -9.42 10.96 9.31
N SER A 47 -10.18 11.95 9.73
CA SER A 47 -11.62 11.83 9.97
C SER A 47 -12.42 12.92 9.23
N ASP A 48 -11.73 13.78 8.47
CA ASP A 48 -12.34 14.89 7.75
C ASP A 48 -12.82 14.43 6.37
N PRO A 49 -14.12 14.61 6.04
CA PRO A 49 -14.64 14.32 4.70
C PRO A 49 -13.88 15.01 3.58
N GLU A 50 -13.42 16.25 3.79
CA GLU A 50 -12.75 17.04 2.73
C GLU A 50 -11.43 16.41 2.31
N ARG A 51 -10.78 15.65 3.21
CA ARG A 51 -9.53 14.95 2.91
C ARG A 51 -9.69 13.84 1.86
N HIS A 52 -10.88 13.26 1.73
CA HIS A 52 -11.10 12.12 0.84
C HIS A 52 -11.67 12.48 -0.53
N VAL A 53 -12.05 13.75 -0.75
CA VAL A 53 -12.58 14.28 -2.03
C VAL A 53 -13.91 13.65 -2.51
N ASP A 54 -14.23 12.45 -2.06
CA ASP A 54 -15.42 11.68 -2.42
C ASP A 54 -16.62 12.03 -1.53
N PHE A 55 -17.62 12.68 -2.12
CA PHE A 55 -18.84 13.11 -1.45
C PHE A 55 -19.78 11.94 -1.08
N ARG A 56 -19.59 10.74 -1.65
CA ARG A 56 -20.41 9.55 -1.40
C ARG A 56 -19.81 8.63 -0.34
N ILE A 57 -18.64 8.99 0.20
CA ILE A 57 -17.91 8.17 1.18
C ILE A 57 -18.77 7.79 2.39
N ARG A 58 -19.62 8.70 2.89
CA ARG A 58 -20.49 8.43 4.04
C ARG A 58 -21.52 7.34 3.76
N ASP A 59 -22.11 7.34 2.56
CA ASP A 59 -23.08 6.32 2.16
C ASP A 59 -22.41 4.94 2.07
N ALA A 60 -21.20 4.90 1.50
CA ALA A 60 -20.43 3.67 1.36
C ALA A 60 -19.94 3.12 2.71
N LEU A 61 -19.52 3.98 3.65
CA LEU A 61 -19.17 3.57 5.01
C LEU A 61 -20.37 2.98 5.77
N SER A 62 -21.57 3.53 5.55
CA SER A 62 -22.80 2.94 6.08
C SER A 62 -23.02 1.53 5.54
N ALA A 63 -22.76 1.29 4.24
CA ALA A 63 -22.88 -0.03 3.61
C ALA A 63 -21.75 -1.01 4.00
N TRP A 64 -20.56 -0.51 4.31
CA TRP A 64 -19.40 -1.32 4.71
C TRP A 64 -19.59 -2.02 6.07
N GLY A 65 -20.35 -1.40 6.96
CA GLY A 65 -20.64 -1.93 8.28
C GLY A 65 -21.19 -0.90 9.27
N GLY A 66 -21.75 0.22 8.78
CA GLY A 66 -22.23 1.29 9.64
C GLY A 66 -21.13 2.08 10.36
N ILE A 67 -19.91 2.12 9.79
CA ILE A 67 -18.77 2.79 10.43
C ILE A 67 -18.75 4.30 10.12
N GLY A 68 -18.13 5.08 11.00
CA GLY A 68 -17.85 6.50 10.78
C GLY A 68 -16.51 6.73 10.06
N LEU A 69 -16.26 7.99 9.67
CA LEU A 69 -14.99 8.42 9.06
C LEU A 69 -13.80 8.22 10.01
N ASP A 70 -14.02 8.38 11.32
CA ASP A 70 -13.05 8.17 12.38
C ASP A 70 -12.56 6.71 12.49
N ALA A 71 -13.42 5.75 12.10
CA ALA A 71 -13.07 4.33 12.08
C ALA A 71 -12.52 3.86 10.73
N MET A 72 -12.69 4.66 9.68
CA MET A 72 -12.40 4.29 8.29
C MET A 72 -10.96 3.80 8.08
N ALA A 73 -9.98 4.55 8.60
CA ALA A 73 -8.56 4.22 8.43
C ALA A 73 -8.19 2.85 9.01
N THR A 74 -8.94 2.36 10.01
CA THR A 74 -8.69 1.07 10.66
C THR A 74 -9.64 -0.04 10.18
N ALA A 75 -10.59 0.29 9.31
CA ALA A 75 -11.63 -0.62 8.88
C ALA A 75 -11.05 -1.74 8.00
N ARG A 76 -11.20 -2.96 8.49
CA ARG A 76 -10.74 -4.18 7.82
C ARG A 76 -11.58 -5.37 8.23
N ARG A 77 -11.70 -6.36 7.36
CA ARG A 77 -12.39 -7.63 7.59
C ARG A 77 -11.65 -8.76 6.92
N ARG A 78 -11.56 -9.91 7.60
CA ARG A 78 -10.99 -11.13 7.04
C ARG A 78 -12.11 -12.05 6.55
N SER A 79 -11.91 -12.69 5.41
CA SER A 79 -12.77 -13.77 4.89
C SER A 79 -11.87 -14.76 4.17
N GLY A 80 -11.80 -16.00 4.67
CA GLY A 80 -10.83 -16.99 4.20
C GLY A 80 -9.39 -16.42 4.20
N ARG A 81 -8.72 -16.56 3.06
CA ARG A 81 -7.38 -16.04 2.77
C ARG A 81 -7.36 -14.55 2.37
N VAL A 82 -8.47 -13.83 2.38
CA VAL A 82 -8.49 -12.41 1.99
C VAL A 82 -8.67 -11.47 3.18
N LEU A 83 -7.77 -10.49 3.32
CA LEU A 83 -7.99 -9.28 4.13
C LEU A 83 -8.54 -8.19 3.22
N THR A 84 -9.78 -7.78 3.46
CA THR A 84 -10.39 -6.63 2.79
C THR A 84 -10.27 -5.41 3.71
N SER A 85 -9.68 -4.33 3.26
CA SER A 85 -9.51 -3.08 4.02
C SER A 85 -9.96 -1.86 3.23
N LEU A 86 -10.22 -0.76 3.93
CA LEU A 86 -10.38 0.53 3.27
C LEU A 86 -9.01 1.13 2.95
N TYR A 87 -8.05 1.03 3.86
CA TYR A 87 -6.70 1.58 3.63
C TYR A 87 -5.72 0.50 3.22
N ASP A 88 -4.84 0.83 2.29
CA ASP A 88 -3.86 -0.12 1.79
C ASP A 88 -2.66 -0.34 2.74
N THR A 89 -2.49 0.53 3.74
CA THR A 89 -1.53 0.34 4.84
C THR A 89 -1.62 -1.05 5.51
N TRP A 90 -2.77 -1.71 5.45
CA TRP A 90 -2.99 -3.03 6.06
C TRP A 90 -2.54 -4.22 5.21
N SER A 91 -2.11 -4.00 3.95
CA SER A 91 -1.67 -5.07 3.06
C SER A 91 -0.45 -5.82 3.59
N LEU A 92 0.49 -5.13 4.25
CA LEU A 92 1.60 -5.80 4.92
C LEU A 92 1.13 -6.72 6.06
N LEU A 93 0.10 -6.34 6.82
CA LEU A 93 -0.36 -7.11 7.97
C LEU A 93 -0.79 -8.52 7.55
N THR A 94 -1.56 -8.66 6.47
CA THR A 94 -2.04 -9.99 6.04
C THR A 94 -0.90 -10.90 5.58
N TRP A 95 0.12 -10.34 4.93
CA TRP A 95 1.30 -11.09 4.52
C TRP A 95 2.21 -11.45 5.70
N CYS A 96 2.31 -10.59 6.71
CA CYS A 96 3.01 -10.90 7.95
C CYS A 96 2.30 -12.01 8.72
N GLU A 97 0.96 -12.01 8.77
CA GLU A 97 0.19 -13.10 9.34
C GLU A 97 0.45 -14.43 8.60
N TRP A 98 0.52 -14.39 7.26
CA TRP A 98 0.92 -15.56 6.46
C TRP A 98 2.35 -15.99 6.79
N ALA A 99 3.32 -15.07 6.79
CA ALA A 99 4.72 -15.37 7.04
C ALA A 99 4.93 -15.98 8.43
N ALA A 100 4.22 -15.50 9.45
CA ALA A 100 4.26 -16.06 10.80
C ALA A 100 3.75 -17.52 10.85
N ARG A 101 2.76 -17.87 10.01
CA ARG A 101 2.22 -19.23 9.89
C ARG A 101 3.10 -20.15 9.05
N ALA A 102 3.45 -19.70 7.84
CA ALA A 102 4.18 -20.47 6.83
C ALA A 102 5.68 -20.56 7.12
N LYS A 103 6.23 -19.59 7.86
CA LYS A 103 7.65 -19.48 8.23
C LYS A 103 8.59 -19.57 7.02
N PRO A 104 8.37 -18.75 5.97
CA PRO A 104 9.27 -18.73 4.82
C PRO A 104 10.68 -18.32 5.24
N CYS A 105 11.67 -18.81 4.50
CA CYS A 105 13.06 -18.40 4.63
C CYS A 105 13.34 -17.19 3.72
N PRO A 106 14.30 -16.31 4.06
CA PRO A 106 14.71 -15.19 3.21
C PRO A 106 15.14 -15.59 1.79
N THR A 107 15.53 -16.84 1.59
CA THR A 107 15.95 -17.40 0.31
C THR A 107 14.80 -17.96 -0.54
N ASP A 108 13.60 -18.07 0.02
CA ASP A 108 12.44 -18.59 -0.68
C ASP A 108 12.01 -17.65 -1.81
N ARG A 109 11.40 -18.22 -2.86
CA ARG A 109 10.87 -17.47 -3.98
C ARG A 109 9.39 -17.22 -3.73
N ILE A 110 9.06 -16.02 -3.25
CA ILE A 110 7.67 -15.59 -3.07
C ILE A 110 7.32 -14.72 -4.27
N THR A 111 6.25 -15.06 -4.98
CA THR A 111 5.74 -14.20 -6.05
C THR A 111 4.68 -13.27 -5.48
N ILE A 112 4.84 -11.97 -5.68
CA ILE A 112 3.85 -10.97 -5.28
C ILE A 112 3.16 -10.48 -6.55
N LEU A 113 1.87 -10.78 -6.68
CA LEU A 113 1.01 -10.23 -7.73
C LEU A 113 0.42 -8.93 -7.20
N HIS A 114 0.89 -7.80 -7.73
CA HIS A 114 0.58 -6.45 -7.25
C HIS A 114 -0.31 -5.74 -8.29
N LEU A 115 -1.60 -5.59 -8.04
CA LEU A 115 -2.49 -4.81 -8.91
C LEU A 115 -2.66 -3.44 -8.27
N ASP A 116 -1.98 -2.45 -8.84
CA ASP A 116 -1.87 -1.13 -8.22
C ASP A 116 -1.40 -0.10 -9.26
N ASP A 117 -1.87 1.13 -9.15
CA ASP A 117 -1.37 2.27 -9.94
C ASP A 117 -0.02 2.81 -9.41
N HIS A 118 0.40 2.35 -8.23
CA HIS A 118 1.58 2.75 -7.46
C HIS A 118 2.55 1.58 -7.20
N ARG A 119 3.79 1.89 -6.82
CA ARG A 119 4.83 0.87 -6.57
C ARG A 119 4.95 0.47 -5.10
N ASP A 120 4.56 1.36 -4.20
CA ASP A 120 4.55 1.15 -2.74
C ASP A 120 5.90 0.78 -2.11
N LEU A 121 6.97 1.23 -2.78
CA LEU A 121 8.37 1.06 -2.40
C LEU A 121 8.97 2.28 -1.68
N MET A 122 8.15 3.21 -1.17
CA MET A 122 8.71 4.33 -0.39
C MET A 122 9.43 3.80 0.85
N SER A 123 10.41 4.56 1.34
CA SER A 123 11.06 4.27 2.60
C SER A 123 10.04 4.41 3.75
N PRO A 124 9.79 3.40 4.60
CA PRO A 124 8.95 3.56 5.77
C PRO A 124 9.66 4.40 6.83
N ARG A 125 8.91 4.89 7.81
CA ARG A 125 9.42 5.66 8.95
C ARG A 125 9.94 4.73 10.05
N LEU A 126 10.81 3.80 9.63
CA LEU A 126 11.53 2.87 10.48
C LEU A 126 13.01 3.27 10.52
N ALA A 127 13.65 3.20 11.68
CA ALA A 127 15.09 3.37 11.83
C ALA A 127 15.81 2.03 11.71
N ILE A 128 16.97 2.03 11.07
CA ILE A 128 17.91 0.90 11.10
C ILE A 128 18.80 1.07 12.32
N GLU A 129 18.63 0.19 13.31
CA GLU A 129 19.42 0.16 14.55
C GLU A 129 20.14 -1.19 14.67
N GLY A 130 21.37 -1.25 14.15
CA GLY A 130 22.13 -2.49 14.07
C GLY A 130 21.49 -3.45 13.05
N ASP A 131 21.06 -4.61 13.51
CA ASP A 131 20.35 -5.64 12.73
C ASP A 131 18.82 -5.55 12.87
N LYS A 132 18.31 -4.51 13.54
CA LYS A 132 16.88 -4.34 13.83
C LYS A 132 16.30 -3.12 13.13
N LEU A 133 14.98 -3.19 12.94
CA LEU A 133 14.17 -2.06 12.56
C LEU A 133 13.39 -1.58 13.79
N VAL A 134 13.28 -0.27 13.94
CA VAL A 134 12.57 0.38 15.06
C VAL A 134 11.59 1.39 14.49
N ASP A 135 10.35 1.39 14.97
CA ASP A 135 9.37 2.42 14.65
C ASP A 135 9.86 3.79 15.17
N MET A 136 10.12 4.74 14.27
CA MET A 136 10.64 6.06 14.66
C MET A 136 9.64 6.94 15.40
N ILE A 137 8.36 6.57 15.40
CA ILE A 137 7.24 7.29 15.99
C ILE A 137 6.98 6.76 17.42
N THR A 138 7.06 5.46 17.63
CA THR A 138 6.77 4.82 18.94
C THR A 138 8.00 4.33 19.70
N ASP A 139 9.17 4.25 19.07
CA ASP A 139 10.37 3.57 19.57
C ASP A 139 10.20 2.05 19.77
N GLU A 140 9.10 1.46 19.30
CA GLU A 140 8.87 0.02 19.42
C GLU A 140 9.64 -0.76 18.33
N PRO A 141 10.13 -1.97 18.64
CA PRO A 141 10.75 -2.85 17.65
C PRO A 141 9.78 -3.23 16.52
N PHE A 142 10.32 -3.40 15.31
CA PHE A 142 9.58 -3.85 14.13
C PHE A 142 10.21 -5.12 13.54
N ASP A 143 9.38 -6.13 13.28
CA ASP A 143 9.76 -7.37 12.62
C ASP A 143 8.60 -7.86 11.72
N VAL A 144 8.89 -8.07 10.43
CA VAL A 144 7.92 -8.62 9.45
C VAL A 144 7.41 -10.00 9.85
N MET A 145 8.19 -10.75 10.62
CA MET A 145 7.80 -12.07 11.14
C MET A 145 6.92 -12.00 12.40
N ASP A 146 6.73 -10.81 12.98
CA ASP A 146 5.86 -10.56 14.14
C ASP A 146 4.65 -9.67 13.74
N PRO A 147 3.48 -10.27 13.50
CA PRO A 147 2.27 -9.52 13.15
C PRO A 147 1.87 -8.45 14.16
N ALA A 148 2.19 -8.61 15.45
CA ALA A 148 1.87 -7.60 16.45
C ALA A 148 2.71 -6.33 16.28
N SER A 149 4.00 -6.49 15.99
CA SER A 149 4.89 -5.37 15.70
C SER A 149 4.48 -4.62 14.42
N VAL A 150 4.06 -5.35 13.38
CA VAL A 150 3.59 -4.80 12.10
C VAL A 150 2.28 -4.03 12.31
N LEU A 151 1.33 -4.62 13.05
CA LEU A 151 0.09 -3.93 13.42
C LEU A 151 0.38 -2.63 14.18
N SER A 152 1.34 -2.63 15.12
CA SER A 152 1.74 -1.44 15.86
C SER A 152 2.31 -0.35 14.94
N ALA A 153 3.23 -0.73 14.04
CA ALA A 153 3.86 0.20 13.10
C ALA A 153 2.90 0.74 12.03
N CYS A 154 1.91 -0.05 11.59
CA CYS A 154 0.83 0.45 10.75
C CYS A 154 -0.04 1.45 11.54
N ASN A 155 -0.41 1.15 12.78
CA ASN A 155 -1.23 2.04 13.62
C ASN A 155 -0.56 3.39 13.93
N SER A 156 0.75 3.39 14.14
CA SER A 156 1.52 4.62 14.37
C SER A 156 1.73 5.43 13.10
N GLY A 157 1.55 4.80 11.93
CA GLY A 157 1.87 5.32 10.60
C GLY A 157 3.32 5.16 10.21
N ALA A 158 4.13 4.43 10.98
CA ALA A 158 5.52 4.18 10.64
C ALA A 158 5.64 3.41 9.33
N VAL A 159 4.76 2.43 9.13
CA VAL A 159 4.51 1.80 7.83
C VAL A 159 3.19 2.34 7.28
N GLY A 160 3.19 2.77 6.01
CA GLY A 160 2.06 3.38 5.34
C GLY A 160 1.71 2.70 4.02
N MET A 161 0.64 3.13 3.35
CA MET A 161 0.18 2.57 2.07
C MET A 161 1.28 2.65 1.01
N GLY A 162 2.02 3.75 0.91
CA GLY A 162 3.08 3.80 -0.10
C GLY A 162 4.42 3.16 0.30
N SER A 163 4.52 2.52 1.47
CA SER A 163 5.79 1.95 1.98
C SER A 163 5.68 0.52 2.53
N PHE A 164 4.51 -0.11 2.47
CA PHE A 164 4.27 -1.40 3.10
C PHE A 164 5.07 -2.55 2.45
N LEU A 165 5.37 -2.44 1.15
CA LEU A 165 6.09 -3.48 0.40
C LEU A 165 7.59 -3.48 0.75
N THR A 166 8.18 -2.31 1.00
CA THR A 166 9.60 -2.14 1.36
C THR A 166 10.08 -3.10 2.47
N PRO A 167 9.50 -3.11 3.69
CA PRO A 167 9.97 -3.99 4.76
C PRO A 167 9.81 -5.47 4.40
N PHE A 168 8.77 -5.85 3.66
CA PHE A 168 8.56 -7.24 3.22
C PHE A 168 9.68 -7.69 2.28
N LEU A 169 10.04 -6.89 1.28
CA LEU A 169 11.10 -7.22 0.32
C LEU A 169 12.49 -7.25 0.96
N LEU A 170 12.71 -6.52 2.05
CA LEU A 170 13.95 -6.60 2.82
C LEU A 170 14.05 -7.90 3.62
N ALA A 171 12.93 -8.38 4.16
CA ALA A 171 12.86 -9.68 4.83
C ALA A 171 12.98 -10.86 3.84
N PHE A 172 12.45 -10.70 2.63
CA PHE A 172 12.43 -11.73 1.58
C PHE A 172 13.03 -11.20 0.27
N PRO A 173 14.36 -11.01 0.20
CA PRO A 173 15.02 -10.37 -0.95
C PRO A 173 14.97 -11.20 -2.24
N ASN A 174 14.59 -12.48 -2.16
CA ASN A 174 14.39 -13.34 -3.32
C ASN A 174 12.96 -13.33 -3.87
N SER A 175 12.10 -12.45 -3.35
CA SER A 175 10.75 -12.26 -3.89
C SER A 175 10.78 -11.78 -5.35
N ASP A 176 9.71 -12.07 -6.09
CA ASP A 176 9.48 -11.64 -7.47
C ASP A 176 8.20 -10.80 -7.50
N VAL A 177 8.32 -9.50 -7.73
CA VAL A 177 7.18 -8.58 -7.72
C VAL A 177 6.67 -8.37 -9.14
N ARG A 178 5.40 -8.68 -9.37
CA ARG A 178 4.71 -8.51 -10.65
C ARG A 178 3.62 -7.47 -10.48
N GLN A 179 3.92 -6.23 -10.84
CA GLN A 179 2.96 -5.15 -10.87
C GLN A 179 2.20 -5.11 -12.19
N LEU A 180 0.88 -5.17 -12.10
CA LEU A 180 -0.03 -4.77 -13.16
C LEU A 180 -0.54 -3.36 -12.88
N CYS A 181 -0.24 -2.43 -13.79
CA CYS A 181 -0.49 -1.00 -13.65
C CYS A 181 -1.09 -0.44 -14.94
N GLN A 182 -1.80 0.69 -14.88
CA GLN A 182 -2.45 1.27 -16.05
C GLN A 182 -1.63 2.40 -16.69
N PRO A 183 -1.81 2.67 -17.99
CA PRO A 183 -1.39 3.93 -18.58
C PRO A 183 -2.14 5.11 -17.92
N PRO A 184 -1.50 6.29 -17.73
CA PRO A 184 -0.19 6.66 -18.26
C PRO A 184 1.00 6.33 -17.33
N LYS A 185 0.77 5.77 -16.13
CA LYS A 185 1.87 5.47 -15.18
C LYS A 185 2.82 4.41 -15.77
N VAL A 186 2.26 3.45 -16.50
CA VAL A 186 3.01 2.40 -17.21
C VAL A 186 2.51 2.27 -18.66
N GLU A 187 3.36 2.65 -19.62
CA GLU A 187 3.07 2.54 -21.07
C GLU A 187 3.64 1.25 -21.72
N GLY A 188 4.31 0.39 -20.94
CA GLY A 188 4.83 -0.90 -21.39
C GLY A 188 5.59 -1.66 -20.29
N THR A 189 6.07 -2.86 -20.60
CA THR A 189 6.79 -3.71 -19.64
C THR A 189 8.16 -3.15 -19.30
N GLN A 190 8.41 -2.96 -18.01
CA GLN A 190 9.69 -2.51 -17.46
C GLN A 190 10.12 -3.46 -16.35
N ASP A 191 11.39 -3.85 -16.37
CA ASP A 191 11.99 -4.81 -15.46
C ASP A 191 13.15 -4.17 -14.68
N TRP A 192 13.23 -4.48 -13.40
CA TRP A 192 14.30 -4.05 -12.50
C TRP A 192 14.75 -5.20 -11.62
N ALA A 193 16.01 -5.15 -11.20
CA ALA A 193 16.46 -5.84 -10.01
C ALA A 193 16.26 -4.88 -8.83
N PHE A 194 15.64 -5.35 -7.76
CA PHE A 194 15.52 -4.55 -6.54
C PHE A 194 16.61 -4.92 -5.55
N ARG A 195 17.10 -3.92 -4.80
CA ARG A 195 18.13 -4.10 -3.77
C ARG A 195 17.80 -3.31 -2.53
N ALA A 196 18.26 -3.81 -1.39
CA ALA A 196 18.27 -3.06 -0.15
C ALA A 196 19.08 -1.76 -0.33
N ALA A 197 18.47 -0.66 0.08
CA ALA A 197 19.04 0.68 0.07
C ALA A 197 18.77 1.36 1.41
N VAL A 198 19.31 2.56 1.57
CA VAL A 198 19.13 3.37 2.77
C VAL A 198 18.82 4.80 2.37
N GLU A 199 17.76 5.34 2.97
CA GLU A 199 17.48 6.77 2.95
C GLU A 199 17.85 7.41 4.29
N ARG A 200 18.14 8.71 4.27
CA ARG A 200 18.39 9.46 5.50
C ARG A 200 17.11 10.17 5.88
N ASP A 201 16.66 9.93 7.10
CA ASP A 201 15.53 10.69 7.61
C ASP A 201 15.89 12.18 7.67
N ASP A 202 14.91 13.03 7.37
CA ASP A 202 15.10 14.47 7.27
C ASP A 202 14.10 15.26 8.14
N LEU A 203 13.30 14.56 8.98
CA LEU A 203 12.25 15.20 9.77
C LEU A 203 12.18 14.71 11.22
N LEU A 204 11.86 13.44 11.45
CA LEU A 204 11.65 12.90 12.80
C LEU A 204 12.97 12.66 13.54
N ARG A 205 13.95 12.09 12.85
CA ARG A 205 15.29 11.78 13.36
C ARG A 205 16.35 12.11 12.31
N PRO A 206 16.63 13.40 12.03
CA PRO A 206 17.52 13.80 10.94
C PRO A 206 18.85 13.04 10.90
N GLY A 207 19.18 12.46 9.75
CA GLY A 207 20.40 11.69 9.49
C GLY A 207 20.33 10.21 9.91
N VAL A 208 19.31 9.79 10.65
CA VAL A 208 19.08 8.36 10.95
C VAL A 208 18.81 7.61 9.64
N ALA A 209 19.37 6.40 9.55
CA ALA A 209 19.20 5.54 8.40
C ALA A 209 17.80 4.90 8.42
N ARG A 210 17.08 4.98 7.31
CA ARG A 210 15.80 4.32 7.08
C ARG A 210 15.96 3.25 6.00
N PRO A 211 15.26 2.09 6.13
CA PRO A 211 15.27 1.09 5.09
C PRO A 211 14.63 1.63 3.81
N ALA A 212 15.16 1.26 2.66
CA ALA A 212 14.63 1.62 1.35
C ALA A 212 14.88 0.49 0.35
N ILE A 213 14.20 0.56 -0.79
CA ILE A 213 14.45 -0.31 -1.95
C ILE A 213 14.92 0.55 -3.12
N ALA A 214 16.07 0.19 -3.70
CA ALA A 214 16.52 0.76 -4.97
C ALA A 214 16.14 -0.17 -6.13
N LEU A 215 15.68 0.41 -7.24
CA LEU A 215 15.41 -0.31 -8.48
C LEU A 215 16.52 -0.02 -9.50
N GLU A 216 17.23 -1.07 -9.90
CA GLU A 216 18.26 -1.03 -10.93
C GLU A 216 17.70 -1.65 -12.22
N THR A 217 17.85 -0.99 -13.37
CA THR A 217 17.38 -1.54 -14.64
C THR A 217 17.95 -2.94 -14.86
N ALA A 218 17.06 -3.90 -15.07
CA ALA A 218 17.40 -5.29 -15.36
C ALA A 218 16.51 -5.81 -16.50
N LYS A 219 16.61 -7.10 -16.81
CA LYS A 219 15.75 -7.76 -17.80
C LYS A 219 15.21 -9.05 -17.23
N GLY A 220 13.95 -9.33 -17.52
CA GLY A 220 13.31 -10.54 -17.08
C GLY A 220 12.82 -10.44 -15.64
N THR A 221 12.49 -11.59 -15.09
CA THR A 221 11.74 -11.72 -13.84
C THR A 221 12.33 -12.81 -12.96
N GLY A 222 11.75 -12.98 -11.77
CA GLY A 222 12.15 -14.00 -10.81
C GLY A 222 12.84 -13.39 -9.59
N ARG A 223 13.79 -14.12 -9.01
CA ARG A 223 14.40 -13.76 -7.72
C ARG A 223 14.94 -12.33 -7.69
N GLY A 224 14.45 -11.52 -6.75
CA GLY A 224 14.93 -10.16 -6.55
C GLY A 224 14.58 -9.22 -7.70
N HIS A 225 13.55 -9.55 -8.49
CA HIS A 225 13.10 -8.72 -9.60
C HIS A 225 11.77 -8.04 -9.31
N TYR A 226 11.59 -6.91 -9.96
CA TYR A 226 10.37 -6.13 -10.00
C TYR A 226 10.01 -5.91 -11.46
N ARG A 227 8.82 -6.33 -11.87
CA ARG A 227 8.24 -6.02 -13.19
C ARG A 227 7.05 -5.11 -13.00
N ALA A 228 6.98 -4.02 -13.76
CA ALA A 228 5.76 -3.26 -13.97
C ALA A 228 5.32 -3.39 -15.42
N THR A 229 4.05 -3.70 -15.66
CA THR A 229 3.49 -3.78 -17.00
C THR A 229 2.00 -3.43 -17.01
N SER A 230 1.49 -3.02 -18.17
CA SER A 230 0.06 -2.89 -18.45
C SER A 230 -0.50 -4.09 -19.24
N ASP A 231 0.36 -5.05 -19.57
CA ASP A 231 0.04 -6.25 -20.33
C ASP A 231 -0.22 -7.44 -19.39
N LEU A 232 -1.41 -8.05 -19.51
CA LEU A 232 -1.85 -9.17 -18.67
C LEU A 232 -1.02 -10.44 -18.87
N ASP A 233 -0.59 -10.72 -20.10
CA ASP A 233 0.18 -11.92 -20.41
C ASP A 233 1.62 -11.76 -19.88
N ALA A 234 2.21 -10.58 -20.07
CA ALA A 234 3.54 -10.26 -19.54
C ALA A 234 3.56 -10.22 -18.00
N TRP A 235 2.44 -9.85 -17.38
CA TRP A 235 2.29 -9.81 -15.93
C TRP A 235 2.42 -11.21 -15.32
N LEU A 236 1.77 -12.21 -15.92
CA LEU A 236 1.75 -13.58 -15.42
C LEU A 236 2.80 -14.51 -16.05
N SER A 237 3.65 -14.00 -16.94
CA SER A 237 4.65 -14.84 -17.63
C SER A 237 5.69 -15.39 -16.65
N ASP A 238 6.10 -16.64 -16.87
CA ASP A 238 7.26 -17.25 -16.21
C ASP A 238 7.20 -17.20 -14.67
N ILE A 239 6.02 -17.44 -14.09
CA ILE A 239 5.85 -17.54 -12.63
C ILE A 239 6.32 -18.93 -12.16
N ASP A 240 7.33 -18.95 -11.29
CA ASP A 240 7.88 -20.17 -10.65
C ASP A 240 6.86 -20.87 -9.72
N ASP A 241 7.11 -22.12 -9.34
CA ASP A 241 6.28 -22.96 -8.43
C ASP A 241 6.26 -22.53 -6.93
N GLY A 242 6.52 -21.25 -6.62
CA GLY A 242 6.52 -20.70 -5.26
C GLY A 242 5.14 -20.29 -4.73
N PRO A 243 5.05 -19.92 -3.43
CA PRO A 243 3.85 -19.29 -2.88
C PRO A 243 3.56 -17.96 -3.59
N ILE A 244 2.28 -17.69 -3.80
CA ILE A 244 1.82 -16.43 -4.38
C ILE A 244 1.11 -15.62 -3.31
N LEU A 245 1.50 -14.36 -3.16
CA LEU A 245 0.77 -13.36 -2.40
C LEU A 245 0.09 -12.40 -3.37
N LEU A 246 -1.20 -12.17 -3.17
CA LEU A 246 -1.98 -11.26 -4.00
C LEU A 246 -2.19 -9.93 -3.29
N HIS A 247 -1.99 -8.83 -4.01
CA HIS A 247 -2.41 -7.50 -3.61
C HIS A 247 -3.28 -6.90 -4.70
N VAL A 248 -4.43 -6.35 -4.28
CA VAL A 248 -5.34 -5.60 -5.14
C VAL A 248 -5.63 -4.26 -4.46
N ASP A 249 -4.94 -3.21 -4.89
CA ASP A 249 -5.46 -1.85 -4.70
C ASP A 249 -6.53 -1.62 -5.77
N MET A 250 -7.70 -1.19 -5.33
CA MET A 250 -8.82 -0.91 -6.21
C MET A 250 -8.56 0.29 -7.12
N ASP A 251 -7.59 1.16 -6.78
CA ASP A 251 -7.18 2.29 -7.61
C ASP A 251 -6.66 1.87 -9.01
N TYR A 252 -6.13 0.66 -9.14
CA TYR A 252 -5.76 0.06 -10.43
C TYR A 252 -6.95 0.02 -11.41
N PHE A 253 -8.17 -0.20 -10.92
CA PHE A 253 -9.37 -0.28 -11.76
C PHE A 253 -9.99 1.08 -12.03
N ASN A 254 -9.90 2.01 -11.07
CA ASN A 254 -10.36 3.39 -11.21
C ASN A 254 -9.60 4.25 -10.18
N ASN A 255 -8.84 5.21 -10.69
CA ASN A 255 -8.11 6.18 -9.89
C ASN A 255 -8.61 7.60 -10.23
N ARG A 256 -9.93 7.81 -10.10
CA ARG A 256 -10.61 9.08 -10.43
C ARG A 256 -9.96 10.24 -9.70
N TYR A 257 -9.73 10.07 -8.40
CA TYR A 257 -9.32 11.15 -7.51
C TYR A 257 -7.79 11.28 -7.42
N ASP A 258 -7.04 10.16 -7.42
CA ASP A 258 -5.57 10.12 -7.28
C ASP A 258 -5.06 11.04 -6.17
N GLY A 259 -5.77 11.03 -5.04
CA GLY A 259 -5.47 11.83 -3.85
C GLY A 259 -5.67 13.34 -4.00
N ASP A 260 -6.40 13.81 -5.02
CA ASP A 260 -6.45 15.22 -5.43
C ASP A 260 -7.89 15.75 -5.63
N GLY A 261 -8.15 16.92 -5.04
CA GLY A 261 -9.43 17.62 -5.12
C GLY A 261 -9.71 18.21 -6.51
N ASP A 262 -8.66 18.54 -7.27
CA ASP A 262 -8.76 19.17 -8.59
C ASP A 262 -8.81 18.13 -9.73
N TRP A 263 -9.26 16.91 -9.41
CA TRP A 263 -9.23 15.77 -10.33
C TRP A 263 -10.00 16.00 -11.64
N THR A 264 -11.00 16.89 -11.65
CA THR A 264 -11.79 17.21 -12.85
C THR A 264 -10.99 17.89 -13.94
N ASP A 265 -9.88 18.56 -13.60
CA ASP A 265 -9.04 19.30 -14.55
C ASP A 265 -7.91 18.44 -15.14
N ARG A 266 -7.83 17.17 -14.74
CA ARG A 266 -6.76 16.26 -15.18
C ARG A 266 -7.00 15.75 -16.59
N MET A 267 -6.04 16.01 -17.47
CA MET A 267 -6.11 15.58 -18.88
C MET A 267 -6.09 14.06 -19.08
N ARG A 268 -5.60 13.28 -18.11
CA ARG A 268 -5.47 11.81 -18.18
C ARG A 268 -5.98 11.17 -16.89
N ALA A 269 -7.26 11.35 -16.58
CA ALA A 269 -7.90 10.70 -15.44
C ALA A 269 -8.26 9.23 -15.76
N LEU A 270 -7.98 8.32 -14.82
CA LEU A 270 -8.46 6.94 -14.87
C LEU A 270 -9.85 6.87 -14.20
N ASP A 271 -10.87 7.36 -14.89
CA ASP A 271 -12.27 7.34 -14.41
C ASP A 271 -13.20 6.55 -15.35
N PRO A 272 -12.97 5.23 -15.53
CA PRO A 272 -13.87 4.40 -16.31
C PRO A 272 -15.24 4.23 -15.61
N PRO A 273 -16.33 4.06 -16.37
CA PRO A 273 -17.64 3.75 -15.80
C PRO A 273 -17.64 2.37 -15.12
N LEU A 274 -18.57 2.16 -14.18
CA LEU A 274 -18.67 0.94 -13.38
C LEU A 274 -18.68 -0.34 -14.23
N GLU A 275 -19.38 -0.38 -15.37
CA GLU A 275 -19.38 -1.60 -16.19
C GLU A 275 -17.99 -1.95 -16.73
N THR A 276 -17.16 -0.95 -17.01
CA THR A 276 -15.77 -1.16 -17.45
C THR A 276 -14.90 -1.65 -16.30
N VAL A 277 -15.08 -1.11 -15.08
CA VAL A 277 -14.42 -1.60 -13.86
C VAL A 277 -14.75 -3.07 -13.63
N LEU A 278 -16.03 -3.44 -13.63
CA LEU A 278 -16.47 -4.82 -13.41
C LEU A 278 -15.96 -5.78 -14.47
N ARG A 279 -15.99 -5.38 -15.76
CA ARG A 279 -15.41 -6.19 -16.84
C ARG A 279 -13.91 -6.37 -16.66
N ARG A 280 -13.19 -5.34 -16.21
CA ARG A 280 -11.74 -5.44 -15.99
C ARG A 280 -11.40 -6.36 -14.82
N ILE A 281 -12.21 -6.35 -13.77
CA ILE A 281 -12.13 -7.33 -12.67
C ILE A 281 -12.31 -8.75 -13.23
N ASP A 282 -13.32 -8.97 -14.08
CA ASP A 282 -13.55 -10.29 -14.70
C ASP A 282 -12.35 -10.74 -15.55
N GLU A 283 -11.81 -9.85 -16.39
CA GLU A 283 -10.65 -10.14 -17.24
C GLU A 283 -9.43 -10.56 -16.43
N VAL A 284 -9.07 -9.77 -15.41
CA VAL A 284 -7.95 -10.08 -14.51
C VAL A 284 -8.13 -11.45 -13.86
N CYS A 285 -9.31 -11.69 -13.26
CA CYS A 285 -9.56 -12.93 -12.54
C CYS A 285 -9.62 -14.13 -13.48
N ALA A 286 -10.16 -13.97 -14.68
CA ALA A 286 -10.19 -15.01 -15.70
C ALA A 286 -8.76 -15.41 -16.11
N VAL A 287 -7.89 -14.44 -16.41
CA VAL A 287 -6.50 -14.72 -16.80
C VAL A 287 -5.73 -15.38 -15.66
N MET A 288 -5.91 -14.95 -14.40
CA MET A 288 -5.31 -15.64 -13.24
C MET A 288 -5.80 -17.09 -13.12
N ARG A 289 -7.09 -17.34 -13.36
CA ARG A 289 -7.69 -18.68 -13.28
C ARG A 289 -7.21 -19.59 -14.41
N ASP A 290 -7.16 -19.07 -15.63
CA ASP A 290 -6.73 -19.81 -16.82
C ASP A 290 -5.24 -20.19 -16.73
N ASN A 291 -4.43 -19.40 -16.02
CA ASN A 291 -3.04 -19.71 -15.68
C ASN A 291 -2.90 -20.57 -14.40
N GLY A 292 -4.01 -21.02 -13.79
CA GLY A 292 -4.01 -21.87 -12.60
C GLY A 292 -3.43 -21.21 -11.34
N LEU A 293 -3.39 -19.87 -11.28
CA LEU A 293 -2.75 -19.13 -10.20
C LEU A 293 -3.66 -18.91 -9.00
N VAL A 294 -4.98 -18.82 -9.20
CA VAL A 294 -5.95 -18.53 -8.12
C VAL A 294 -5.79 -19.51 -6.96
N GLU A 295 -5.68 -20.82 -7.24
CA GLU A 295 -5.53 -21.84 -6.19
C GLU A 295 -4.18 -21.79 -5.47
N ARG A 296 -3.17 -21.16 -6.09
CA ARG A 296 -1.80 -21.01 -5.56
C ARG A 296 -1.62 -19.75 -4.70
N VAL A 297 -2.62 -18.87 -4.66
CA VAL A 297 -2.59 -17.67 -3.80
C VAL A 297 -2.72 -18.11 -2.34
N GLU A 298 -1.67 -17.95 -1.56
CA GLU A 298 -1.61 -18.35 -0.16
C GLU A 298 -2.27 -17.32 0.77
N ASP A 299 -2.20 -16.04 0.42
CA ASP A 299 -2.80 -14.94 1.15
C ASP A 299 -3.03 -13.73 0.22
N ALA A 300 -4.05 -12.93 0.51
CA ALA A 300 -4.45 -11.81 -0.34
C ALA A 300 -4.88 -10.57 0.47
N ALA A 301 -4.53 -9.40 -0.05
CA ALA A 301 -5.05 -8.11 0.40
C ALA A 301 -5.89 -7.46 -0.71
N VAL A 302 -7.02 -6.86 -0.33
CA VAL A 302 -7.85 -6.02 -1.20
C VAL A 302 -8.13 -4.70 -0.48
N ALA A 303 -7.63 -3.60 -1.02
CA ALA A 303 -7.76 -2.26 -0.45
C ALA A 303 -8.61 -1.34 -1.32
N PHE A 304 -9.61 -0.67 -0.73
CA PHE A 304 -10.54 0.22 -1.46
C PHE A 304 -10.06 1.66 -1.60
N SER A 305 -8.91 2.01 -1.02
CA SER A 305 -8.21 3.29 -1.13
C SER A 305 -9.10 4.54 -1.24
N PRO A 306 -9.84 4.92 -0.17
CA PRO A 306 -10.66 6.13 -0.15
C PRO A 306 -9.85 7.38 -0.50
N GLY A 307 -10.36 8.17 -1.45
CA GLY A 307 -9.62 9.28 -2.06
C GLY A 307 -8.83 8.90 -3.31
N PHE A 308 -8.94 7.64 -3.76
CA PHE A 308 -8.45 7.14 -5.04
C PHE A 308 -9.58 6.42 -5.79
N PHE A 309 -10.08 5.30 -5.24
CA PHE A 309 -11.15 4.50 -5.83
C PHE A 309 -12.55 4.93 -5.37
N PRO A 310 -13.50 5.23 -6.28
CA PRO A 310 -14.79 5.80 -5.94
C PRO A 310 -15.69 4.94 -5.04
N ALA A 311 -16.22 5.56 -3.99
CA ALA A 311 -17.05 4.97 -2.96
C ALA A 311 -18.32 4.31 -3.51
N GLU A 312 -18.92 4.87 -4.57
CA GLU A 312 -20.08 4.24 -5.20
C GLU A 312 -19.78 2.92 -5.91
N MET A 313 -18.51 2.63 -6.20
CA MET A 313 -18.09 1.40 -6.86
C MET A 313 -17.66 0.31 -5.88
N TRP A 314 -17.51 0.61 -4.58
CA TRP A 314 -16.98 -0.32 -3.59
C TRP A 314 -17.77 -1.62 -3.51
N GLN A 315 -19.07 -1.53 -3.24
CA GLN A 315 -19.92 -2.70 -3.10
C GLN A 315 -20.01 -3.58 -4.36
N PRO A 316 -20.31 -3.05 -5.56
CA PRO A 316 -20.38 -3.89 -6.77
C PRO A 316 -19.02 -4.50 -7.13
N ALA A 317 -17.91 -3.80 -6.91
CA ALA A 317 -16.58 -4.33 -7.16
C ALA A 317 -16.17 -5.42 -6.15
N ASP A 318 -16.43 -5.22 -4.85
CA ASP A 318 -16.25 -6.25 -3.80
C ASP A 318 -17.03 -7.51 -4.13
N ALA A 319 -18.31 -7.37 -4.48
CA ALA A 319 -19.16 -8.50 -4.83
C ALA A 319 -18.59 -9.26 -6.04
N ARG A 320 -18.10 -8.55 -7.05
CA ARG A 320 -17.55 -9.19 -8.25
C ARG A 320 -16.20 -9.86 -8.02
N LEU A 321 -15.33 -9.28 -7.19
CA LEU A 321 -14.08 -9.91 -6.76
C LEU A 321 -14.36 -11.19 -5.95
N ARG A 322 -15.31 -11.13 -5.01
CA ARG A 322 -15.72 -12.29 -4.20
C ARG A 322 -16.26 -13.42 -5.05
N GLU A 323 -17.08 -13.11 -6.04
CA GLU A 323 -17.61 -14.10 -6.98
C GLU A 323 -16.47 -14.78 -7.77
N ASN A 324 -15.55 -13.99 -8.33
CA ASN A 324 -14.48 -14.50 -9.19
C ASN A 324 -13.35 -15.21 -8.43
N LEU A 325 -13.13 -14.85 -7.17
CA LEU A 325 -12.08 -15.39 -6.30
C LEU A 325 -12.67 -16.17 -5.12
N ALA A 326 -13.84 -16.77 -5.28
CA ALA A 326 -14.59 -17.42 -4.20
C ALA A 326 -13.75 -18.38 -3.33
N GLY A 327 -12.88 -19.19 -3.95
CA GLY A 327 -11.98 -20.11 -3.23
C GLY A 327 -10.90 -19.45 -2.36
N LEU A 328 -10.72 -18.13 -2.45
CA LEU A 328 -9.91 -17.34 -1.51
C LEU A 328 -10.73 -16.83 -0.32
N TYR A 329 -12.04 -16.62 -0.51
CA TYR A 329 -12.93 -16.02 0.50
C TYR A 329 -13.61 -17.05 1.42
N GLU A 330 -13.68 -18.31 0.99
CA GLU A 330 -14.13 -19.48 1.76
C GLU A 330 -13.07 -19.98 2.75
#